data_AF-A0A6A4GGN3-F1
#
_entry.id   AF-A0A6A4GGN3-F1
#
_cell.length_a   1.000
_cell.length_b   1.000
_cell.length_c   1.000
_cell.angle_alpha   90.00
_cell.angle_beta   90.00
_cell.angle_gamma   90.00
#
_symmetry.space_group_name_H-M   'P 1'
#
loop_
_entity.id
_entity.type
_entity.pdbx_description
1 polymer ?
#
loop_
_entity_poly.entity_id
_entity_poly.type
_entity_poly.pdbx_seq_one_letter_code
_entity_poly.pdbx_strand_id
1 'polypeptide(L)'
;YTGKHPTWSEGINFIDALKIPGFCKSLTAMQLANALVFAYILHPPSLDEMLLWIWNHPGLGAYKGLESMNFVLATRKAVLVTLTSFCKHLQIYCPTSVLQTLHFQESSLIVAEHFLCKIS
;
A
#
# COMPACT_ATOMS: atom_id res chain seq x y z
N TYR A 1 10.98 1.33 23.67
CA TYR A 1 12.03 0.64 22.88
C TYR A 1 12.82 1.71 22.14
N THR A 2 14.15 1.71 22.19
CA THR A 2 15.03 2.71 21.57
C THR A 2 15.70 2.22 20.27
N GLY A 3 15.34 1.02 19.80
CA GLY A 3 15.86 0.47 18.55
C GLY A 3 15.17 1.07 17.32
N LYS A 4 15.87 1.03 16.18
CA LYS A 4 15.34 1.45 14.89
C LYS A 4 14.13 0.58 14.54
N HIS A 5 12.99 1.22 14.24
CA HIS A 5 11.83 0.49 13.73
C HIS A 5 12.16 -0.12 12.36
N PRO A 6 11.76 -1.38 12.09
CA PRO A 6 11.95 -1.97 10.78
C PRO A 6 11.14 -1.24 9.70
N THR A 7 11.60 -1.31 8.46
CA THR A 7 10.84 -0.79 7.32
C THR A 7 9.65 -1.68 7.00
N TRP A 8 8.71 -1.13 6.25
CA TRP A 8 7.56 -1.88 5.76
C TRP A 8 7.98 -3.12 4.94
N SER A 9 8.97 -2.99 4.05
CA SER A 9 9.46 -4.12 3.26
C SER A 9 10.14 -5.19 4.11
N GLU A 10 10.90 -4.79 5.15
CA GLU A 10 11.47 -5.72 6.13
C GLU A 10 10.36 -6.49 6.86
N GLY A 11 9.25 -5.81 7.20
CA GLY A 11 8.07 -6.43 7.78
C GLY A 11 7.39 -7.46 6.86
N ILE A 12 7.20 -7.13 5.58
CA ILE A 12 6.66 -8.10 4.61
C ILE A 12 7.58 -9.32 4.48
N ASN A 13 8.88 -9.10 4.31
CA ASN A 13 9.86 -10.18 4.18
C ASN A 13 9.87 -11.07 5.43
N PHE A 14 9.74 -10.48 6.62
CA PHE A 14 9.60 -11.20 7.87
C PHE A 14 8.34 -12.07 7.88
N ILE A 15 7.18 -11.51 7.53
CA ILE A 15 5.91 -12.25 7.48
C ILE A 15 6.00 -13.42 6.50
N ASP A 16 6.53 -13.19 5.30
CA ASP A 16 6.72 -14.24 4.29
C ASP A 16 7.69 -15.34 4.78
N ALA A 17 8.74 -14.96 5.52
CA ALA A 17 9.72 -15.90 6.08
C ALA A 17 9.12 -16.82 7.16
N LEU A 18 8.03 -16.42 7.83
CA LEU A 18 7.32 -17.29 8.76
C LEU A 18 6.61 -18.46 8.06
N LYS A 19 6.43 -18.39 6.73
CA LYS A 19 5.78 -19.41 5.90
C LYS A 19 4.40 -19.85 6.42
N ILE A 20 3.64 -18.91 6.98
CA ILE A 20 2.28 -19.14 7.47
C ILE A 20 1.36 -19.33 6.25
N PRO A 21 0.61 -20.44 6.15
CA PRO A 21 -0.38 -20.62 5.08
C PRO A 21 -1.36 -19.45 5.02
N GLY A 22 -1.63 -18.96 3.80
CA GLY A 22 -2.50 -17.80 3.57
C GLY A 22 -1.80 -16.44 3.61
N PHE A 23 -0.54 -16.38 4.06
CA PHE A 23 0.27 -15.15 4.05
C PHE A 23 1.28 -15.11 2.91
N CYS A 24 1.86 -16.24 2.51
CA CYS A 24 2.91 -16.30 1.49
C CYS A 24 2.57 -15.56 0.19
N LYS A 25 3.31 -14.47 -0.12
CA LYS A 25 3.18 -13.67 -1.35
C LYS A 25 1.75 -13.19 -1.64
N SER A 26 1.02 -12.89 -0.59
CA SER A 26 -0.40 -12.57 -0.68
C SER A 26 -0.68 -11.12 -0.33
N LEU A 27 -1.84 -10.65 -0.79
CA LEU A 27 -2.44 -9.42 -0.31
C LEU A 27 -2.58 -9.40 1.23
N THR A 28 -2.83 -10.56 1.84
CA THR A 28 -2.95 -10.71 3.30
C THR A 28 -1.68 -10.36 4.05
N ALA A 29 -0.50 -10.74 3.54
CA ALA A 29 0.78 -10.37 4.17
C ALA A 29 1.03 -8.87 4.09
N MET A 30 0.71 -8.26 2.96
CA MET A 30 0.81 -6.81 2.80
C MET A 30 -0.17 -6.06 3.72
N GLN A 31 -1.41 -6.53 3.83
CA GLN A 31 -2.40 -5.99 4.76
C GLN A 31 -1.97 -6.12 6.22
N LEU A 32 -1.33 -7.24 6.60
CA LEU A 32 -0.75 -7.39 7.92
C LEU A 32 0.40 -6.39 8.16
N ALA A 33 1.29 -6.20 7.18
CA ALA A 33 2.33 -5.18 7.27
C ALA A 33 1.75 -3.77 7.44
N ASN A 34 0.65 -3.45 6.72
CA ASN A 34 -0.07 -2.19 6.91
C ASN A 34 -0.64 -2.06 8.33
N ALA A 35 -1.23 -3.11 8.88
CA ALA A 35 -1.72 -3.13 10.26
C ALA A 35 -0.59 -2.91 11.28
N LEU A 36 0.60 -3.47 11.04
CA LEU A 36 1.78 -3.25 11.87
C LEU A 36 2.31 -1.81 11.79
N VAL A 37 2.12 -1.10 10.67
CA VAL A 37 2.39 0.35 10.58
C VAL A 37 1.44 1.12 11.49
N PHE A 38 0.13 0.83 11.44
CA PHE A 38 -0.84 1.50 12.32
C PHE A 38 -0.64 1.19 13.81
N ALA A 39 -0.04 0.02 14.13
CA ALA A 39 0.38 -0.32 15.48
C ALA A 39 1.72 0.34 15.90
N TYR A 40 2.30 1.19 15.05
CA TYR A 40 3.62 1.81 15.25
C TYR A 40 4.76 0.81 15.44
N ILE A 41 4.64 -0.39 14.86
CA ILE A 41 5.69 -1.42 14.88
C ILE A 41 6.63 -1.23 13.70
N LEU A 42 6.08 -0.97 12.50
CA LEU A 42 6.83 -0.72 11.27
C LEU A 42 6.77 0.76 10.85
N HIS A 43 7.78 1.22 10.14
CA HIS A 43 7.67 2.49 9.42
C HIS A 43 6.70 2.38 8.23
N PRO A 44 5.93 3.44 7.92
CA PRO A 44 5.12 3.49 6.71
C PRO A 44 5.96 3.20 5.46
N PRO A 45 5.38 2.57 4.42
CA PRO A 45 6.10 2.31 3.19
C PRO A 45 6.45 3.62 2.51
N SER A 46 7.65 3.68 1.96
CA SER A 46 7.99 4.70 0.96
C SER A 46 7.21 4.47 -0.35
N LEU A 47 7.17 5.49 -1.20
CA LEU A 47 6.55 5.38 -2.53
C LEU A 47 7.20 4.28 -3.36
N ASP A 48 8.51 4.14 -3.30
CA ASP A 48 9.24 3.12 -4.05
C ASP A 48 8.94 1.70 -3.57
N GLU A 49 8.79 1.49 -2.25
CA GLU A 49 8.43 0.20 -1.67
C GLU A 49 7.00 -0.21 -2.08
N MET A 50 6.03 0.69 -1.93
CA MET A 50 4.64 0.42 -2.31
C MET A 50 4.53 0.20 -3.82
N LEU A 51 5.18 1.05 -4.63
CA LEU A 51 5.22 0.90 -6.09
C LEU A 51 5.80 -0.44 -6.51
N LEU A 52 6.93 -0.84 -5.92
CA LEU A 52 7.59 -2.10 -6.23
C LEU A 52 6.67 -3.28 -5.88
N TRP A 53 6.00 -3.22 -4.72
CA TRP A 53 5.05 -4.25 -4.32
C TRP A 53 3.89 -4.37 -5.31
N ILE A 54 3.23 -3.25 -5.64
CA ILE A 54 2.10 -3.22 -6.59
C ILE A 54 2.52 -3.76 -7.96
N TRP A 55 3.69 -3.34 -8.46
CA TRP A 55 4.22 -3.80 -9.74
C TRP A 55 4.51 -5.31 -9.76
N ASN A 56 5.02 -5.86 -8.66
CA ASN A 56 5.37 -7.28 -8.56
C ASN A 56 4.16 -8.20 -8.32
N HIS A 57 2.97 -7.64 -8.03
CA HIS A 57 1.75 -8.40 -7.77
C HIS A 57 0.64 -7.98 -8.77
N PRO A 58 0.86 -8.19 -10.08
CA PRO A 58 -0.18 -7.93 -11.07
C PRO A 58 -1.41 -8.80 -10.74
N GLY A 59 -2.59 -8.20 -10.79
CA GLY A 59 -3.84 -8.91 -10.49
C GLY A 59 -4.27 -8.90 -9.01
N LEU A 60 -3.56 -8.19 -8.12
CA LEU A 60 -3.95 -8.05 -6.71
C LEU A 60 -4.08 -6.58 -6.28
N GLY A 61 -4.95 -6.38 -5.28
CA GLY A 61 -5.10 -5.12 -4.55
C GLY A 61 -5.10 -3.88 -5.41
N ALA A 62 -4.23 -2.93 -5.07
CA ALA A 62 -4.14 -1.65 -5.78
C ALA A 62 -3.86 -1.76 -7.29
N TYR A 63 -3.16 -2.80 -7.77
CA TYR A 63 -2.95 -2.99 -9.21
C TYR A 63 -4.28 -3.19 -9.92
N LYS A 64 -5.12 -4.10 -9.43
CA LYS A 64 -6.47 -4.34 -9.97
C LYS A 64 -7.37 -3.14 -9.81
N GLY A 65 -7.28 -2.42 -8.69
CA GLY A 65 -8.06 -1.20 -8.49
C GLY A 65 -7.77 -0.16 -9.57
N LEU A 66 -6.49 0.06 -9.90
CA LEU A 66 -6.08 0.97 -10.96
C LEU A 66 -6.56 0.49 -12.35
N GLU A 67 -6.44 -0.80 -12.67
CA GLU A 67 -6.97 -1.35 -13.93
C GLU A 67 -8.50 -1.19 -14.02
N SER A 68 -9.21 -1.39 -12.92
CA SER A 68 -10.67 -1.24 -12.85
C SER A 68 -11.13 0.20 -13.09
N MET A 69 -10.24 1.18 -12.85
CA MET A 69 -10.43 2.58 -13.21
C MET A 69 -10.04 2.90 -14.67
N ASN A 70 -9.79 1.88 -15.50
CA ASN A 70 -9.33 1.96 -16.89
C ASN A 70 -7.91 2.56 -17.07
N PHE A 71 -7.05 2.54 -16.05
CA PHE A 71 -5.65 2.89 -16.25
C PHE A 71 -4.88 1.77 -16.97
N VAL A 72 -4.02 2.16 -17.91
CA VAL A 72 -3.14 1.22 -18.64
C VAL A 72 -1.78 1.13 -17.92
N LEU A 73 -1.51 0.00 -17.27
CA LEU A 73 -0.36 -0.21 -16.40
C LEU A 73 0.81 -0.95 -17.09
N ALA A 74 1.13 -0.57 -18.32
CA ALA A 74 2.11 -1.29 -19.16
C ALA A 74 3.56 -1.24 -18.65
N THR A 75 3.88 -0.33 -17.74
CA THR A 75 5.24 -0.17 -17.18
C THR A 75 5.18 0.20 -15.70
N ARG A 76 6.26 -0.06 -14.96
CA ARG A 76 6.40 0.43 -13.57
C ARG A 76 6.26 1.94 -13.47
N LYS A 77 6.70 2.70 -14.49
CA LYS A 77 6.52 4.15 -14.53
C LYS A 77 5.04 4.54 -14.68
N ALA A 78 4.25 3.78 -15.43
CA ALA A 78 2.81 3.98 -15.51
C ALA A 78 2.16 3.80 -14.13
N VAL A 79 2.48 2.72 -13.41
CA VAL A 79 1.98 2.49 -12.05
C VAL A 79 2.35 3.63 -11.10
N LEU A 80 3.58 4.14 -11.17
CA LEU A 80 4.01 5.29 -10.36
C LEU A 80 3.15 6.53 -10.62
N VAL A 81 2.95 6.87 -11.90
CA VAL A 81 2.19 8.05 -12.30
C VAL A 81 0.72 7.91 -11.88
N THR A 82 0.11 6.74 -12.09
CA THR A 82 -1.30 6.51 -11.76
C THR A 82 -1.53 6.48 -10.25
N LEU A 83 -0.67 5.80 -9.48
CA LEU A 83 -0.75 5.79 -8.02
C LEU A 83 -0.57 7.20 -7.44
N THR A 84 0.44 7.95 -7.92
CA THR A 84 0.68 9.33 -7.47
C THR A 84 -0.51 10.23 -7.81
N SER A 85 -1.08 10.07 -9.01
CA SER A 85 -2.27 10.82 -9.44
C SER A 85 -3.47 10.50 -8.56
N PHE A 86 -3.65 9.23 -8.19
CA PHE A 86 -4.70 8.79 -7.28
C PHE A 86 -4.53 9.37 -5.87
N CYS A 87 -3.33 9.32 -5.30
CA CYS A 87 -3.05 9.95 -4.01
C CYS A 87 -3.35 11.46 -4.03
N LYS A 88 -2.94 12.16 -5.09
CA LYS A 88 -3.25 13.59 -5.27
C LYS A 88 -4.75 13.83 -5.39
N HIS A 89 -5.45 12.98 -6.12
CA HIS A 89 -6.90 13.06 -6.26
C HIS A 89 -7.59 12.94 -4.88
N LEU A 90 -7.21 11.94 -4.07
CA LEU A 90 -7.72 11.80 -2.70
C LEU A 90 -7.43 13.05 -1.85
N GLN A 91 -6.23 13.62 -1.96
CA GLN A 91 -5.87 14.80 -1.19
C GLN A 91 -6.66 16.06 -1.58
N ILE A 92 -7.03 16.20 -2.86
CA ILE A 92 -7.77 17.37 -3.37
C ILE A 92 -9.27 17.24 -3.09
N TYR A 93 -9.84 16.05 -3.29
CA TYR A 93 -11.29 15.86 -3.34
C TYR A 93 -11.89 15.16 -2.12
N CYS A 94 -11.08 14.49 -1.28
CA CYS A 94 -11.58 13.84 -0.09
C CYS A 94 -11.67 14.84 1.08
N PRO A 95 -12.81 14.91 1.82
CA PRO A 95 -12.94 15.82 2.94
C PRO A 95 -11.85 15.60 4.00
N THR A 96 -11.36 16.69 4.61
CA THR A 96 -10.32 16.63 5.64
C THR A 96 -10.68 15.69 6.79
N SER A 97 -11.95 15.65 7.19
CA SER A 97 -12.43 14.73 8.24
C SER A 97 -12.22 13.26 7.86
N VAL A 98 -12.48 12.89 6.62
CA VAL A 98 -12.27 11.53 6.10
C VAL A 98 -10.77 11.22 6.04
N LEU A 99 -9.97 12.16 5.53
CA LEU A 99 -8.51 12.01 5.47
C LEU A 99 -7.88 11.84 6.87
N GLN A 100 -8.42 12.52 7.88
CA GLN A 100 -8.02 12.36 9.28
C GLN A 100 -8.41 10.98 9.84
N THR A 101 -9.63 10.52 9.62
CA THR A 101 -10.07 9.18 10.05
C THR A 101 -9.21 8.07 9.45
N LEU A 102 -8.69 8.29 8.24
CA LEU A 102 -7.86 7.32 7.55
C LEU A 102 -6.36 7.45 7.84
N HIS A 103 -5.94 8.39 8.70
CA HIS A 103 -4.52 8.66 8.97
C HIS A 103 -3.71 8.97 7.69
N PHE A 104 -4.33 9.68 6.73
CA PHE A 104 -3.76 9.86 5.38
C PHE A 104 -2.40 10.58 5.37
N GLN A 105 -2.12 11.51 6.29
CA GLN A 105 -0.84 12.21 6.30
C GLN A 105 0.34 11.29 6.63
N GLU A 106 0.14 10.36 7.56
CA GLU A 106 1.18 9.43 8.03
C GLU A 106 1.26 8.17 7.16
N SER A 107 0.15 7.81 6.50
CA SER A 107 -0.03 6.53 5.80
C SER A 107 -0.71 6.68 4.44
N SER A 108 -0.49 7.80 3.74
CA SER A 108 -1.16 8.14 2.45
C SER A 108 -1.15 7.00 1.43
N LEU A 109 -0.02 6.31 1.31
CA LEU A 109 0.15 5.20 0.38
C LEU A 109 -0.64 3.96 0.79
N ILE A 110 -0.69 3.65 2.09
CA ILE A 110 -1.52 2.55 2.62
C ILE A 110 -2.99 2.87 2.41
N VAL A 111 -3.41 4.12 2.63
CA VAL A 111 -4.81 4.53 2.41
C VAL A 111 -5.18 4.44 0.93
N ALA A 112 -4.32 4.94 0.04
CA ALA A 112 -4.52 4.83 -1.39
C ALA A 112 -4.64 3.36 -1.84
N GLU A 113 -3.74 2.51 -1.34
CA GLU A 113 -3.77 1.06 -1.56
C GLU A 113 -5.10 0.46 -1.10
N HIS A 114 -5.53 0.76 0.13
CA HIS A 114 -6.80 0.29 0.69
C HIS A 114 -8.01 0.73 -0.13
N PHE A 115 -8.06 1.98 -0.61
CA PHE A 115 -9.15 2.45 -1.47
C PHE A 115 -9.18 1.66 -2.78
N LEU A 116 -8.05 1.53 -3.45
CA LEU A 116 -7.95 0.81 -4.73
C LEU A 116 -8.31 -0.68 -4.57
N CYS A 117 -7.96 -1.28 -3.43
CA CYS A 117 -8.39 -2.63 -3.05
C CYS A 117 -9.92 -2.81 -2.97
N LYS A 118 -10.70 -1.76 -2.76
CA LYS A 118 -12.17 -1.82 -2.62
C LYS A 118 -12.93 -1.43 -3.88
N ILE A 119 -12.22 -0.88 -4.86
CA ILE A 119 -12.77 -0.53 -6.18
C ILE A 119 -12.76 -1.76 -7.11
N SER A 120 -11.93 -2.76 -6.82
CA SER A 120 -11.77 -3.99 -7.60
C SER A 120 -12.70 -5.13 -7.21
#